data_AF-R1H6E1-F1
#
_entry.id   AF-R1H6E1-F1
#
_cell.length_a   1.000
_cell.length_b   1.000
_cell.length_c   1.000
_cell.angle_alpha   90.00
_cell.angle_beta   90.00
_cell.angle_gamma   90.00
#
_symmetry.space_group_name_H-M   'P 1'
#
loop_
_entity.id
_entity.type
_entity.pdbx_description
1 polymer ?
#
loop_
_entity_poly.entity_id
_entity_poly.type
_entity_poly.pdbx_seq_one_letter_code
_entity_poly.pdbx_strand_id
1 'polypeptide(L)'
;MEILRGAPALSEFRINKLLQSFAHRGLEISSIYAEYVHFAELSAPLTDAERTTLGRLLRYGPTIPEHAPSGQLFLVTPRPGTISPWSSKASDIAHNCGLTQVKRLERGIAYYVEGEFDAAQRADITALLHDRMMETVFSAPEQASALFAHQAPRPFTQVDVLGGGRAALAEANMALGLALAEDEIDYLVENFTKLGRNPNDIELYMFAQANSEHCRHKIFNADWTIDGERQPKSLFKMIKNTFEQTPDYVLSAYKDNAAVMEGSQGGRFFPSSKGEYQYHQERVDILMKVETHNHPTAISPFPGAATGSGGEIRDEGATGRGAKPKAGLVGFSVSNLRIPGFEQPWEQDFGKPSRIVSAFDIMQEGPLGGAAFNTSSAVGPARLLPYLRRAGTQPQRYRSTWLSQAPSMLAGGLGQHPGSEHVQKGGD
;
A
#
# COMPACT_ATOMS: atom_id res chain seq x y z
N MET A 1 -6.56 27.21 11.14
CA MET A 1 -5.55 26.58 10.27
C MET A 1 -4.56 27.66 9.90
N GLU A 2 -3.27 27.43 10.10
CA GLU A 2 -2.19 28.31 9.65
C GLU A 2 -1.60 27.76 8.35
N ILE A 3 -1.26 28.65 7.41
CA ILE A 3 -0.69 28.29 6.10
C ILE A 3 0.74 28.82 6.04
N LEU A 4 1.71 27.95 5.79
CA LEU A 4 3.11 28.30 5.70
C LEU A 4 3.68 27.88 4.34
N ARG A 5 4.21 28.86 3.60
CA ARG A 5 4.95 28.60 2.36
C ARG A 5 6.27 27.87 2.67
N GLY A 6 6.61 26.92 1.83
CA GLY A 6 7.84 26.15 1.89
C GLY A 6 8.77 26.44 0.71
N ALA A 7 9.78 25.59 0.54
CA ALA A 7 10.74 25.68 -0.55
C ALA A 7 10.12 25.32 -1.92
N PRO A 8 10.75 25.73 -3.04
CA PRO A 8 10.39 25.25 -4.37
C PRO A 8 10.39 23.72 -4.45
N ALA A 9 9.38 23.14 -5.10
CA ALA A 9 9.07 21.72 -5.02
C ALA A 9 9.72 20.88 -6.14
N LEU A 10 10.06 21.50 -7.28
CA LEU A 10 10.51 20.80 -8.48
C LEU A 10 11.85 21.33 -8.99
N SER A 11 12.70 20.40 -9.48
CA SER A 11 13.91 20.75 -10.22
C SER A 11 13.60 21.13 -11.67
N GLU A 12 14.53 21.82 -12.32
CA GLU A 12 14.39 22.25 -13.73
C GLU A 12 14.04 21.10 -14.68
N PHE A 13 14.67 19.92 -14.52
CA PHE A 13 14.34 18.74 -15.30
C PHE A 13 12.87 18.29 -15.16
N ARG A 14 12.31 18.37 -13.93
CA ARG A 14 10.91 18.00 -13.68
C ARG A 14 9.95 19.03 -14.28
N ILE A 15 10.31 20.31 -14.21
CA ILE A 15 9.56 21.41 -14.86
C ILE A 15 9.53 21.19 -16.37
N ASN A 16 10.68 20.95 -17.01
CA ASN A 16 10.75 20.70 -18.45
C ASN A 16 9.93 19.47 -18.89
N LYS A 17 9.93 18.40 -18.08
CA LYS A 17 9.09 17.22 -18.33
C LYS A 17 7.59 17.54 -18.28
N LEU A 18 7.15 18.38 -17.34
CA LEU A 18 5.76 18.83 -17.27
C LEU A 18 5.39 19.68 -18.48
N LEU A 19 6.23 20.65 -18.85
CA LEU A 19 6.01 21.49 -20.04
C LEU A 19 5.87 20.65 -21.32
N GLN A 20 6.73 19.63 -21.51
CA GLN A 20 6.60 18.67 -22.61
C GLN A 20 5.30 17.86 -22.55
N SER A 21 4.86 17.47 -21.35
CA SER A 21 3.62 16.71 -21.16
C SER A 21 2.38 17.56 -21.48
N PHE A 22 2.41 18.85 -21.12
CA PHE A 22 1.38 19.82 -21.51
C PHE A 22 1.33 19.99 -23.03
N ALA A 23 2.49 20.21 -23.67
CA ALA A 23 2.58 20.35 -25.12
C ALA A 23 2.03 19.12 -25.86
N HIS A 24 2.27 17.91 -25.35
CA HIS A 24 1.72 16.68 -25.94
C HIS A 24 0.19 16.59 -25.86
N ARG A 25 -0.45 17.31 -24.92
CA ARG A 25 -1.90 17.47 -24.85
C ARG A 25 -2.43 18.69 -25.59
N GLY A 26 -1.59 19.38 -26.36
CA GLY A 26 -1.97 20.61 -27.07
C GLY A 26 -2.14 21.82 -26.16
N LEU A 27 -1.54 21.80 -24.96
CA LEU A 27 -1.54 22.92 -24.02
C LEU A 27 -0.23 23.71 -24.18
N GLU A 28 -0.32 24.92 -24.74
CA GLU A 28 0.83 25.83 -24.87
C GLU A 28 1.03 26.62 -23.58
N ILE A 29 1.84 26.09 -22.66
CA ILE A 29 2.14 26.69 -21.37
C ILE A 29 3.58 27.22 -21.38
N SER A 30 3.77 28.52 -21.14
CA SER A 30 5.08 29.18 -21.18
C SER A 30 5.95 28.84 -19.98
N SER A 31 5.36 28.81 -18.79
CA SER A 31 6.06 28.59 -17.54
C SER A 31 5.18 27.93 -16.48
N ILE A 32 5.83 27.21 -15.58
CA ILE A 32 5.22 26.65 -14.38
C ILE A 32 6.21 26.75 -13.23
N TYR A 33 5.72 27.24 -12.10
CA TYR A 33 6.44 27.29 -10.83
C TYR A 33 5.72 26.43 -9.80
N ALA A 34 6.47 25.74 -8.93
CA ALA A 34 5.88 24.89 -7.91
C ALA A 34 6.59 25.09 -6.57
N GLU A 35 5.83 25.23 -5.50
CA GLU A 35 6.34 25.31 -4.13
C GLU A 35 5.57 24.39 -3.19
N TYR A 36 6.25 23.92 -2.14
CA TYR A 36 5.53 23.25 -1.05
C TYR A 36 4.72 24.28 -0.27
N VAL A 37 3.52 23.87 0.14
CA VAL A 37 2.70 24.63 1.08
C VAL A 37 2.32 23.72 2.23
N HIS A 38 2.38 24.25 3.44
CA HIS A 38 2.19 23.50 4.67
C HIS A 38 0.97 24.06 5.40
N PHE A 39 0.16 23.17 5.95
CA PHE A 39 -1.07 23.49 6.64
C PHE A 39 -0.98 22.96 8.06
N ALA A 40 -1.07 23.86 9.04
CA ALA A 40 -1.05 23.50 10.45
C ALA A 40 -2.45 23.66 11.07
N GLU A 41 -3.01 22.55 11.51
CA GLU A 41 -4.17 22.54 12.40
C GLU A 41 -3.68 22.74 13.83
N LEU A 42 -4.18 23.78 14.49
CA LEU A 42 -3.76 24.17 15.83
C LEU A 42 -4.92 24.03 16.82
N SER A 43 -4.65 23.52 18.03
CA SER A 43 -5.60 23.51 19.15
C SER A 43 -5.67 24.85 19.87
N ALA A 44 -4.59 25.64 19.83
CA ALA A 44 -4.47 26.97 20.39
C ALA A 44 -3.48 27.81 19.55
N PRO A 45 -3.51 29.15 19.65
CA PRO A 45 -2.52 29.99 18.99
C PRO A 45 -1.09 29.68 19.44
N LEU A 46 -0.13 29.76 18.51
CA LEU A 46 1.29 29.68 18.80
C LEU A 46 1.83 31.04 19.26
N THR A 47 2.71 31.03 20.24
CA THR A 47 3.57 32.18 20.58
C THR A 47 4.55 32.48 19.44
N ASP A 48 5.18 33.67 19.44
CA ASP A 48 6.16 34.04 18.40
C ASP A 48 7.36 33.10 18.35
N ALA A 49 7.81 32.62 19.52
CA ALA A 49 8.90 31.65 19.62
C ALA A 49 8.50 30.29 19.01
N GLU A 50 7.30 29.80 19.31
CA GLU A 50 6.76 28.55 18.75
C GLU A 50 6.52 28.66 17.25
N ARG A 51 5.97 29.79 16.78
CA ARG A 51 5.79 30.07 15.34
C ARG A 51 7.14 30.10 14.62
N THR A 52 8.16 30.68 15.24
CA THR A 52 9.54 30.69 14.70
C THR A 52 10.09 29.26 14.62
N THR A 53 9.90 28.45 15.65
CA THR A 53 10.30 27.04 15.65
C THR A 53 9.58 26.25 14.55
N LEU A 54 8.27 26.39 14.44
CA LEU A 54 7.48 25.75 13.38
C LEU A 54 7.97 26.17 11.99
N GLY A 55 8.18 27.48 11.78
CA GLY A 55 8.71 28.00 10.52
C GLY A 55 10.09 27.44 10.18
N ARG A 56 10.94 27.18 11.18
CA ARG A 56 12.25 26.52 10.97
C ARG A 56 12.10 25.05 10.62
N LEU A 57 11.21 24.31 11.28
CA LEU A 57 10.96 22.90 10.98
C LEU A 57 10.45 22.69 9.54
N LEU A 58 9.69 23.66 9.02
CA LEU A 58 9.09 23.60 7.68
C LEU A 58 9.98 24.19 6.57
N ARG A 59 11.20 24.62 6.90
CA ARG A 59 12.22 25.02 5.92
C ARG A 59 13.20 23.87 5.70
N TYR A 60 12.91 23.06 4.68
CA TYR A 60 13.73 21.92 4.28
C TYR A 60 13.70 21.74 2.75
N GLY A 61 14.61 20.92 2.24
CA GLY A 61 14.69 20.61 0.80
C GLY A 61 15.88 21.30 0.11
N PRO A 62 16.03 21.10 -1.21
CA PRO A 62 17.12 21.68 -1.97
C PRO A 62 16.99 23.21 -2.06
N THR A 63 18.14 23.90 -2.05
CA THR A 63 18.22 25.36 -2.22
C THR A 63 18.04 25.73 -3.69
N ILE A 64 16.79 25.73 -4.14
CA ILE A 64 16.39 26.18 -5.47
C ILE A 64 15.99 27.66 -5.37
N PRO A 65 16.28 28.51 -6.37
CA PRO A 65 15.82 29.88 -6.38
C PRO A 65 14.30 29.98 -6.19
N GLU A 66 13.89 30.81 -5.25
CA GLU A 66 12.48 31.16 -5.08
C GLU A 66 12.05 32.14 -6.18
N HIS A 67 10.84 31.96 -6.68
CA HIS A 67 10.22 32.88 -7.63
C HIS A 67 8.96 33.47 -7.01
N ALA A 68 8.65 34.72 -7.38
CA ALA A 68 7.36 35.30 -7.04
C ALA A 68 6.24 34.51 -7.74
N PRO A 69 5.22 34.00 -7.02
CA PRO A 69 4.11 33.30 -7.64
C PRO A 69 3.42 34.15 -8.71
N SER A 70 3.19 33.59 -9.89
CA SER A 70 2.53 34.23 -11.01
C SER A 70 1.72 33.21 -11.81
N GLY A 71 0.55 33.60 -12.32
CA GLY A 71 -0.36 32.71 -13.05
C GLY A 71 -1.44 32.08 -12.17
N GLN A 72 -2.13 31.08 -12.71
CA GLN A 72 -3.24 30.41 -12.05
C GLN A 72 -2.74 29.34 -11.06
N LEU A 73 -3.31 29.32 -9.85
CA LEU A 73 -2.99 28.35 -8.80
C LEU A 73 -3.72 27.01 -9.02
N PHE A 74 -2.96 25.94 -8.95
CA PHE A 74 -3.42 24.56 -8.80
C PHE A 74 -2.75 23.97 -7.55
N LEU A 75 -3.49 23.95 -6.44
CA LEU A 75 -3.00 23.41 -5.18
C LEU A 75 -3.31 21.92 -5.08
N VAL A 76 -2.29 21.09 -5.22
CA VAL A 76 -2.41 19.63 -5.09
C VAL A 76 -2.21 19.24 -3.63
N THR A 77 -3.16 18.49 -3.07
CA THR A 77 -3.10 17.96 -1.69
C THR A 77 -3.56 16.51 -1.66
N PRO A 78 -3.32 15.76 -0.57
CA PRO A 78 -4.05 14.52 -0.31
C PRO A 78 -5.56 14.74 -0.38
N ARG A 79 -6.32 13.70 -0.75
CA ARG A 79 -7.79 13.78 -0.78
C ARG A 79 -8.35 13.99 0.63
N PRO A 80 -9.38 14.84 0.82
CA PRO A 80 -10.09 14.95 2.08
C PRO A 80 -10.55 13.58 2.61
N GLY A 81 -10.43 13.39 3.92
CA GLY A 81 -10.65 12.09 4.56
C GLY A 81 -9.43 11.16 4.58
N THR A 82 -8.30 11.58 4.01
CA THR A 82 -7.01 10.88 4.11
C THR A 82 -6.00 11.69 4.92
N ILE A 83 -4.98 11.01 5.46
CA ILE A 83 -3.85 11.61 6.17
C ILE A 83 -2.59 11.06 5.52
N SER A 84 -1.72 11.95 5.01
CA SER A 84 -0.49 11.49 4.35
C SER A 84 0.50 10.88 5.34
N PRO A 85 1.37 9.94 4.94
CA PRO A 85 2.48 9.49 5.80
C PRO A 85 3.45 10.62 6.18
N TRP A 86 3.53 11.67 5.36
CA TRP A 86 4.26 12.89 5.69
C TRP A 86 3.59 13.61 6.87
N SER A 87 2.26 13.72 6.87
CA SER A 87 1.48 14.35 7.94
C SER A 87 1.74 13.72 9.30
N SER A 88 1.72 12.39 9.40
CA SER A 88 2.01 11.67 10.64
C SER A 88 3.41 12.02 11.17
N LYS A 89 4.44 11.87 10.34
CA LYS A 89 5.84 12.11 10.75
C LYS A 89 6.13 13.56 11.07
N ALA A 90 5.58 14.50 10.29
CA ALA A 90 5.76 15.92 10.53
C ALA A 90 5.08 16.36 11.84
N SER A 91 3.90 15.80 12.15
CA SER A 91 3.20 16.06 13.40
C SER A 91 3.98 15.51 14.60
N ASP A 92 4.53 14.29 14.49
CA ASP A 92 5.41 13.71 15.52
C ASP A 92 6.66 14.59 15.76
N ILE A 93 7.29 15.10 14.69
CA ILE A 93 8.44 16.01 14.81
C ILE A 93 8.02 17.28 15.55
N ALA A 94 6.88 17.88 15.22
CA ALA A 94 6.38 19.07 15.90
C ALA A 94 6.16 18.81 17.40
N HIS A 95 5.55 17.69 17.76
CA HIS A 95 5.35 17.29 19.16
C HIS A 95 6.67 17.07 19.90
N ASN A 96 7.63 16.39 19.27
CA ASN A 96 8.96 16.16 19.84
C ASN A 96 9.78 17.46 20.00
N CYS A 97 9.45 18.51 19.24
CA CYS A 97 9.99 19.86 19.41
C CYS A 97 9.20 20.72 20.42
N GLY A 98 8.25 20.15 21.16
CA GLY A 98 7.47 20.83 22.19
C GLY A 98 6.25 21.60 21.66
N LEU A 99 5.94 21.54 20.37
CA LEU A 99 4.79 22.24 19.75
C LEU A 99 3.50 21.46 19.95
N THR A 100 3.09 21.27 21.20
CA THR A 100 1.90 20.46 21.58
C THR A 100 0.57 21.01 21.05
N GLN A 101 0.53 22.29 20.67
CA GLN A 101 -0.63 22.95 20.07
C GLN A 101 -0.89 22.48 18.63
N VAL A 102 0.13 21.94 17.95
CA VAL A 102 -0.02 21.40 16.60
C VAL A 102 -0.81 20.09 16.70
N LYS A 103 -2.06 20.08 16.25
CA LYS A 103 -2.87 18.84 16.17
C LYS A 103 -2.40 17.98 15.02
N ARG A 104 -2.20 18.61 13.86
CA ARG A 104 -1.78 17.94 12.64
C ARG A 104 -1.14 18.92 11.67
N LEU A 105 -0.06 18.49 11.05
CA LEU A 105 0.53 19.14 9.88
C LEU A 105 0.15 18.39 8.62
N GLU A 106 -0.14 19.09 7.53
CA GLU A 106 -0.27 18.49 6.19
C GLU A 106 0.51 19.31 5.16
N ARG A 107 0.85 18.70 4.03
CA ARG A 107 1.59 19.33 2.95
C ARG A 107 0.85 19.19 1.62
N GLY A 108 0.86 20.26 0.84
CA GLY A 108 0.48 20.29 -0.56
C GLY A 108 1.62 20.82 -1.44
N ILE A 109 1.39 20.81 -2.74
CA ILE A 109 2.22 21.49 -3.74
C ILE A 109 1.35 22.52 -4.44
N ALA A 110 1.72 23.80 -4.31
CA ALA A 110 1.10 24.87 -5.06
C ALA A 110 1.81 25.01 -6.40
N TYR A 111 1.12 24.66 -7.49
CA TYR A 111 1.56 24.93 -8.84
C TYR A 111 0.99 26.25 -9.31
N TYR A 112 1.83 27.12 -9.83
CA TYR A 112 1.46 28.37 -10.47
C TYR A 112 1.77 28.24 -11.96
N VAL A 113 0.72 28.21 -12.77
CA VAL A 113 0.79 27.95 -14.20
C VAL A 113 0.46 29.23 -14.95
N GLU A 114 1.37 29.70 -15.80
CA GLU A 114 1.14 30.90 -16.59
C GLU A 114 0.12 30.65 -17.71
N GLY A 115 -0.91 31.50 -17.75
CA GLY A 115 -1.93 31.47 -18.79
C GLY A 115 -3.34 31.62 -18.21
N GLU A 116 -4.30 31.79 -19.11
CA GLU A 116 -5.73 31.72 -18.82
C GLU A 116 -6.28 30.46 -19.48
N PHE A 117 -6.98 29.65 -18.69
CA PHE A 117 -7.42 28.32 -19.13
C PHE A 117 -8.93 28.18 -18.98
N ASP A 118 -9.58 27.65 -20.01
CA ASP A 118 -10.99 27.26 -19.94
C ASP A 118 -11.19 26.01 -19.05
N ALA A 119 -12.45 25.59 -18.89
CA ALA A 119 -12.77 24.45 -18.02
C ALA A 119 -12.17 23.11 -18.51
N ALA A 120 -12.07 22.91 -19.83
CA ALA A 120 -11.53 21.67 -20.40
C ALA A 120 -10.00 21.65 -20.26
N GLN A 121 -9.34 22.75 -20.58
CA GLN A 121 -7.89 22.93 -20.41
C GLN A 121 -7.49 22.76 -18.94
N ARG A 122 -8.25 23.34 -17.99
CA ARG A 122 -8.01 23.14 -16.56
C ARG A 122 -8.13 21.67 -16.15
N ALA A 123 -9.10 20.93 -16.68
CA ALA A 123 -9.24 19.51 -16.39
C ALA A 123 -8.03 18.70 -16.89
N ASP A 124 -7.50 19.03 -18.07
CA ASP A 124 -6.30 18.39 -18.61
C ASP A 124 -5.03 18.71 -17.80
N ILE A 125 -4.86 19.98 -17.40
CA ILE A 125 -3.76 20.40 -16.52
C ILE A 125 -3.85 19.67 -15.19
N THR A 126 -5.03 19.70 -14.54
CA THR A 126 -5.29 18.98 -13.29
C THR A 126 -4.92 17.50 -13.42
N ALA A 127 -5.36 16.82 -14.48
CA ALA A 127 -5.08 15.39 -14.69
C ALA A 127 -3.59 15.05 -14.90
N LEU A 128 -2.74 16.04 -15.22
CA LEU A 128 -1.28 15.87 -15.34
C LEU A 128 -0.53 16.20 -14.05
N LEU A 129 -1.11 17.00 -13.15
CA LEU A 129 -0.44 17.50 -11.95
C LEU A 129 -0.64 16.65 -10.69
N HIS A 130 -1.62 15.75 -10.66
CA HIS A 130 -1.93 14.96 -9.47
C HIS A 130 -2.20 13.48 -9.76
N ASP A 131 -2.00 12.63 -8.76
CA ASP A 131 -2.51 11.26 -8.75
C ASP A 131 -3.97 11.24 -8.29
N ARG A 132 -4.90 10.99 -9.22
CA ARG A 132 -6.34 10.88 -8.94
C ARG A 132 -6.71 9.87 -7.86
N MET A 133 -5.86 8.87 -7.58
CA MET A 133 -6.11 7.85 -6.57
C MET A 133 -5.79 8.33 -5.16
N MET A 134 -4.96 9.35 -4.99
CA MET A 134 -4.46 9.81 -3.70
C MET A 134 -4.71 11.28 -3.41
N GLU A 135 -4.79 12.10 -4.45
CA GLU A 135 -4.73 13.55 -4.36
C GLU A 135 -6.00 14.20 -4.91
N THR A 136 -6.18 15.48 -4.57
CA THR A 136 -7.18 16.37 -5.16
C THR A 136 -6.52 17.70 -5.49
N VAL A 137 -7.18 18.49 -6.33
CA VAL A 137 -6.71 19.84 -6.69
C VAL A 137 -7.70 20.89 -6.20
N PHE A 138 -7.18 21.88 -5.49
CA PHE A 138 -7.89 23.07 -5.05
C PHE A 138 -7.44 24.30 -5.84
N SER A 139 -8.31 25.29 -5.95
CA SER A 139 -8.03 26.56 -6.64
C SER A 139 -7.59 27.67 -5.67
N ALA A 140 -7.72 27.46 -4.35
CA ALA A 140 -7.35 28.43 -3.33
C ALA A 140 -6.77 27.74 -2.07
N PRO A 141 -5.77 28.33 -1.39
CA PRO A 141 -5.16 27.74 -0.20
C PRO A 141 -6.13 27.49 0.96
N GLU A 142 -7.15 28.33 1.12
CA GLU A 142 -8.13 28.25 2.21
C GLU A 142 -9.00 26.98 2.10
N GLN A 143 -9.16 26.43 0.89
CA GLN A 143 -9.91 25.19 0.65
C GLN A 143 -9.23 23.97 1.29
N ALA A 144 -7.92 24.04 1.59
CA ALA A 144 -7.21 23.00 2.34
C ALA A 144 -7.73 22.79 3.76
N SER A 145 -8.59 23.69 4.28
CA SER A 145 -9.33 23.47 5.52
C SER A 145 -10.18 22.18 5.48
N ALA A 146 -10.62 21.75 4.29
CA ALA A 146 -11.34 20.48 4.10
C ALA A 146 -10.52 19.25 4.53
N LEU A 147 -9.19 19.34 4.53
CA LEU A 147 -8.31 18.25 4.99
C LEU A 147 -8.48 17.99 6.48
N PHE A 148 -8.93 18.98 7.26
CA PHE A 148 -9.03 18.97 8.72
C PHE A 148 -10.47 18.90 9.24
N ALA A 149 -11.41 18.45 8.40
CA ALA A 149 -12.79 18.28 8.81
C ALA A 149 -12.91 17.19 9.90
N HIS A 150 -13.47 17.56 11.06
CA HIS A 150 -13.80 16.64 12.15
C HIS A 150 -15.22 16.11 11.97
N GLN A 151 -15.40 14.80 12.07
CA GLN A 151 -16.72 14.16 12.04
C GLN A 151 -16.99 13.47 13.38
N ALA A 152 -18.26 13.47 13.81
CA ALA A 152 -18.68 12.65 14.93
C ALA A 152 -18.64 11.16 14.54
N PRO A 153 -18.34 10.24 15.48
CA PRO A 153 -18.45 8.81 15.25
C PRO A 153 -19.86 8.45 14.74
N ARG A 154 -19.93 7.65 13.66
CA ARG A 154 -21.20 7.19 13.10
C ARG A 154 -21.74 6.00 13.91
N PRO A 155 -23.05 5.90 14.14
CA PRO A 155 -23.66 4.72 14.75
C PRO A 155 -23.58 3.51 13.81
N PHE A 156 -23.69 2.30 14.36
CA PHE A 156 -23.81 1.08 13.57
C PHE A 156 -25.14 1.02 12.81
N THR A 157 -25.13 0.35 11.67
CA THR A 157 -26.33 0.03 10.90
C THR A 157 -26.73 -1.42 11.16
N GLN A 158 -28.01 -1.67 11.39
CA GLN A 158 -28.55 -3.04 11.48
C GLN A 158 -29.19 -3.46 10.16
N VAL A 159 -28.99 -4.72 9.79
CA VAL A 159 -29.66 -5.34 8.64
C VAL A 159 -30.84 -6.16 9.16
N ASP A 160 -32.05 -5.89 8.66
CA ASP A 160 -33.28 -6.48 9.18
C ASP A 160 -33.52 -7.92 8.69
N VAL A 161 -32.74 -8.86 9.21
CA VAL A 161 -32.88 -10.30 8.93
C VAL A 161 -34.11 -10.89 9.60
N LEU A 162 -34.51 -10.43 10.78
CA LEU A 162 -35.68 -10.97 11.49
C LEU A 162 -37.00 -10.60 10.78
N GLY A 163 -37.12 -9.36 10.28
CA GLY A 163 -38.30 -8.91 9.55
C GLY A 163 -38.23 -9.19 8.04
N GLY A 164 -37.08 -8.92 7.42
CA GLY A 164 -36.87 -9.02 5.97
C GLY A 164 -36.24 -10.33 5.48
N GLY A 165 -35.86 -11.22 6.40
CA GLY A 165 -35.35 -12.55 6.09
C GLY A 165 -34.12 -12.52 5.19
N ARG A 166 -34.06 -13.51 4.29
CA ARG A 166 -32.98 -13.66 3.31
C ARG A 166 -32.85 -12.46 2.36
N ALA A 167 -33.96 -11.84 1.97
CA ALA A 167 -33.95 -10.73 1.02
C ALA A 167 -33.22 -9.50 1.58
N ALA A 168 -33.43 -9.17 2.85
CA ALA A 168 -32.71 -8.08 3.52
C ALA A 168 -31.20 -8.30 3.53
N LEU A 169 -30.75 -9.55 3.77
CA LEU A 169 -29.32 -9.85 3.74
C LEU A 169 -28.74 -9.84 2.31
N ALA A 170 -29.50 -10.27 1.30
CA ALA A 170 -29.07 -10.21 -0.10
C ALA A 170 -28.93 -8.75 -0.59
N GLU A 171 -29.84 -7.86 -0.17
CA GLU A 171 -29.71 -6.42 -0.44
C GLU A 171 -28.48 -5.83 0.25
N ALA A 172 -28.27 -6.17 1.53
CA ALA A 172 -27.07 -5.75 2.26
C ALA A 172 -25.78 -6.26 1.62
N ASN A 173 -25.75 -7.50 1.11
CA ASN A 173 -24.61 -8.08 0.40
C ASN A 173 -24.20 -7.22 -0.81
N MET A 174 -25.18 -6.73 -1.58
CA MET A 174 -24.94 -5.85 -2.73
C MET A 174 -24.55 -4.44 -2.30
N ALA A 175 -25.28 -3.84 -1.36
CA ALA A 175 -25.05 -2.47 -0.91
C ALA A 175 -23.70 -2.29 -0.21
N LEU A 176 -23.29 -3.29 0.58
CA LEU A 176 -22.03 -3.28 1.32
C LEU A 176 -20.89 -3.94 0.55
N GLY A 177 -21.16 -4.62 -0.57
CA GLY A 177 -20.14 -5.30 -1.38
C GLY A 177 -19.47 -6.48 -0.68
N LEU A 178 -20.24 -7.30 0.05
CA LEU A 178 -19.71 -8.39 0.87
C LEU A 178 -19.27 -9.61 0.05
N ALA A 179 -19.76 -9.74 -1.19
CA ALA A 179 -19.45 -10.85 -2.10
C ALA A 179 -19.72 -12.25 -1.50
N LEU A 180 -20.77 -12.37 -0.70
CA LEU A 180 -21.21 -13.62 -0.09
C LEU A 180 -21.83 -14.54 -1.15
N ALA A 181 -21.52 -15.83 -1.06
CA ALA A 181 -22.20 -16.88 -1.81
C ALA A 181 -23.59 -17.16 -1.23
N GLU A 182 -24.43 -17.85 -2.02
CA GLU A 182 -25.82 -18.14 -1.63
C GLU A 182 -25.91 -18.98 -0.34
N ASP A 183 -25.01 -19.93 -0.14
CA ASP A 183 -24.92 -20.76 1.06
C ASP A 183 -24.39 -19.98 2.28
N GLU A 184 -23.52 -19.00 2.07
CA GLU A 184 -23.05 -18.09 3.12
C GLU A 184 -24.16 -17.15 3.60
N ILE A 185 -25.00 -16.67 2.68
CA ILE A 185 -26.22 -15.90 3.00
C ILE A 185 -27.17 -16.77 3.84
N ASP A 186 -27.43 -18.00 3.40
CA ASP A 186 -28.32 -18.93 4.12
C ASP A 186 -27.81 -19.22 5.54
N TYR A 187 -26.50 -19.48 5.66
CA TYR A 187 -25.83 -19.67 6.95
C TYR A 187 -26.04 -18.48 7.89
N LEU A 188 -25.86 -17.25 7.41
CA LEU A 188 -26.02 -16.06 8.23
C LEU A 188 -27.48 -15.85 8.64
N VAL A 189 -28.43 -16.00 7.72
CA VAL A 189 -29.87 -15.88 8.04
C VAL A 189 -30.27 -16.88 9.11
N GLU A 190 -29.88 -18.15 8.95
CA GLU A 190 -30.17 -19.19 9.93
C GLU A 190 -29.61 -18.85 11.32
N ASN A 191 -28.33 -18.44 11.39
CA ASN A 191 -27.67 -18.18 12.67
C ASN A 191 -28.20 -16.92 13.36
N PHE A 192 -28.45 -15.83 12.63
CA PHE A 192 -29.03 -14.61 13.24
C PHE A 192 -30.49 -14.80 13.63
N THR A 193 -31.25 -15.63 12.90
CA THR A 193 -32.59 -16.05 13.32
C THR A 193 -32.55 -16.85 14.63
N LYS A 194 -31.62 -17.80 14.76
CA LYS A 194 -31.42 -18.57 16.01
C LYS A 194 -30.99 -17.70 17.18
N LEU A 195 -30.17 -16.66 16.93
CA LEU A 195 -29.75 -15.70 17.95
C LEU A 195 -30.87 -14.74 18.36
N GLY A 196 -31.99 -14.68 17.63
CA GLY A 196 -33.12 -13.81 17.93
C GLY A 196 -32.80 -12.32 17.82
N ARG A 197 -31.80 -11.94 17.00
CA ARG A 197 -31.42 -10.55 16.78
C ARG A 197 -30.95 -10.29 15.35
N ASN A 198 -31.09 -9.04 14.92
CA ASN A 198 -30.52 -8.58 13.66
C ASN A 198 -28.98 -8.47 13.74
N PRO A 199 -28.26 -8.79 12.66
CA PRO A 199 -26.84 -8.50 12.54
C PRO A 199 -26.57 -7.00 12.38
N ASN A 200 -25.48 -6.54 12.99
CA ASN A 200 -24.90 -5.25 12.64
C ASN A 200 -24.05 -5.38 11.38
N ASP A 201 -23.94 -4.30 10.61
CA ASP A 201 -23.08 -4.17 9.43
C ASP A 201 -21.65 -4.67 9.65
N ILE A 202 -21.04 -4.33 10.78
CA ILE A 202 -19.68 -4.72 11.15
C ILE A 202 -19.53 -6.25 11.32
N GLU A 203 -20.56 -6.95 11.79
CA GLU A 203 -20.53 -8.41 11.98
C GLU A 203 -20.53 -9.11 10.62
N LEU A 204 -21.32 -8.59 9.68
CA LEU A 204 -21.40 -9.11 8.32
C LEU A 204 -20.10 -8.84 7.54
N TYR A 205 -19.54 -7.63 7.68
CA TYR A 205 -18.24 -7.29 7.09
C TYR A 205 -17.13 -8.19 7.63
N MET A 206 -17.09 -8.41 8.95
CA MET A 206 -16.13 -9.32 9.58
C MET A 206 -16.25 -10.74 9.00
N PHE A 207 -17.48 -11.26 8.90
CA PHE A 207 -17.73 -12.59 8.36
C PHE A 207 -17.30 -12.69 6.89
N ALA A 208 -17.66 -11.71 6.06
CA ALA A 208 -17.33 -11.66 4.64
C ALA A 208 -15.81 -11.66 4.41
N GLN A 209 -15.07 -10.82 5.14
CA GLN A 209 -13.62 -10.77 5.03
C GLN A 209 -12.97 -12.10 5.43
N ALA A 210 -13.38 -12.68 6.55
CA ALA A 210 -12.84 -13.95 7.05
C ALA A 210 -13.12 -15.15 6.12
N ASN A 211 -14.24 -15.13 5.39
CA ASN A 211 -14.65 -16.21 4.49
C ASN A 211 -14.37 -15.92 3.00
N SER A 212 -13.70 -14.81 2.69
CA SER A 212 -13.21 -14.53 1.34
C SER A 212 -12.26 -15.63 0.84
N GLU A 213 -12.14 -15.78 -0.48
CA GLU A 213 -11.19 -16.74 -1.08
C GLU A 213 -9.76 -16.49 -0.60
N HIS A 214 -9.35 -15.22 -0.54
CA HIS A 214 -8.02 -14.77 -0.14
C HIS A 214 -7.69 -15.17 1.31
N CYS A 215 -8.65 -15.11 2.23
CA CYS A 215 -8.40 -15.47 3.64
C CYS A 215 -8.57 -16.98 3.90
N ARG A 216 -9.61 -17.59 3.32
CA ARG A 216 -9.99 -18.98 3.63
C ARG A 216 -9.26 -20.00 2.75
N HIS A 217 -8.63 -19.57 1.66
CA HIS A 217 -7.92 -20.43 0.72
C HIS A 217 -8.81 -21.61 0.23
N LYS A 218 -10.06 -21.30 -0.14
CA LYS A 218 -11.09 -22.30 -0.49
C LYS A 218 -10.61 -23.24 -1.60
N ILE A 219 -10.02 -22.68 -2.67
CA ILE A 219 -9.50 -23.45 -3.82
C ILE A 219 -8.39 -24.43 -3.40
N PHE A 220 -7.46 -23.98 -2.55
CA PHE A 220 -6.34 -24.80 -2.11
C PHE A 220 -6.77 -25.97 -1.21
N ASN A 221 -7.90 -25.84 -0.52
CA ASN A 221 -8.47 -26.87 0.35
C ASN A 221 -9.57 -27.69 -0.32
N ALA A 222 -9.98 -27.36 -1.56
CA ALA A 222 -11.06 -28.03 -2.25
C ALA A 222 -10.71 -29.48 -2.64
N ASP A 223 -11.76 -30.29 -2.80
CA ASP A 223 -11.73 -31.54 -3.54
C ASP A 223 -11.72 -31.26 -5.04
N TRP A 224 -11.02 -32.10 -5.81
CA TRP A 224 -10.88 -31.94 -7.25
C TRP A 224 -11.41 -33.16 -8.00
N THR A 225 -12.05 -32.93 -9.15
CA THR A 225 -12.34 -33.94 -10.15
C THR A 225 -11.77 -33.45 -11.47
N ILE A 226 -10.83 -34.21 -12.05
CA ILE A 226 -10.11 -33.85 -13.27
C ILE A 226 -10.42 -34.92 -14.30
N ASP A 227 -10.92 -34.52 -15.48
CA ASP A 227 -11.29 -35.43 -16.57
C ASP A 227 -12.22 -36.58 -16.15
N GLY A 228 -13.11 -36.31 -15.19
CA GLY A 228 -14.08 -37.28 -14.66
C GLY A 228 -13.56 -38.12 -13.48
N GLU A 229 -12.29 -37.99 -13.10
CA GLU A 229 -11.70 -38.76 -12.01
C GLU A 229 -11.50 -37.92 -10.75
N ARG A 230 -12.05 -38.39 -9.63
CA ARG A 230 -11.88 -37.75 -8.31
C ARG A 230 -10.43 -37.89 -7.86
N GLN A 231 -9.84 -36.76 -7.50
CA GLN A 231 -8.46 -36.70 -7.04
C GLN A 231 -8.37 -36.96 -5.52
N PRO A 232 -7.32 -37.65 -5.05
CA PRO A 232 -7.24 -38.12 -3.67
C PRO A 232 -6.75 -37.05 -2.67
N LYS A 233 -6.22 -35.92 -3.14
CA LYS A 233 -5.64 -34.87 -2.30
C LYS A 233 -6.05 -33.49 -2.81
N SER A 234 -6.27 -32.55 -1.89
CA SER A 234 -6.34 -31.13 -2.20
C SER A 234 -4.95 -30.58 -2.57
N LEU A 235 -4.91 -29.38 -3.18
CA LEU A 235 -3.64 -28.72 -3.51
C LEU A 235 -2.77 -28.52 -2.27
N PHE A 236 -3.37 -28.05 -1.16
CA PHE A 236 -2.61 -27.84 0.08
C PHE A 236 -2.09 -29.15 0.67
N LYS A 237 -2.84 -30.25 0.55
CA LYS A 237 -2.37 -31.57 1.01
C LYS A 237 -1.23 -32.10 0.13
N MET A 238 -1.21 -31.79 -1.17
CA MET A 238 -0.05 -32.08 -2.02
C MET A 238 1.18 -31.27 -1.60
N ILE A 239 1.02 -30.00 -1.21
CA ILE A 239 2.12 -29.20 -0.68
C ILE A 239 2.62 -29.74 0.67
N LYS A 240 1.73 -30.05 1.62
CA LYS A 240 2.13 -30.66 2.91
C LYS A 240 2.85 -31.99 2.76
N ASN A 241 2.62 -32.71 1.66
CA ASN A 241 3.30 -33.96 1.41
C ASN A 241 4.83 -33.77 1.27
N THR A 242 5.31 -32.61 0.83
CA THR A 242 6.77 -32.35 0.79
C THR A 242 7.38 -32.38 2.19
N PHE A 243 6.70 -31.78 3.18
CA PHE A 243 7.11 -31.82 4.58
C PHE A 243 6.96 -33.22 5.20
N GLU A 244 5.92 -33.98 4.81
CA GLU A 244 5.77 -35.39 5.23
C GLU A 244 6.93 -36.27 4.73
N GLN A 245 7.47 -36.00 3.54
CA GLN A 245 8.59 -36.75 2.97
C GLN A 245 9.96 -36.26 3.44
N THR A 246 10.09 -34.98 3.77
CA THR A 246 11.37 -34.36 4.15
C THR A 246 11.15 -33.36 5.28
N PRO A 247 11.02 -33.84 6.53
CA PRO A 247 10.85 -32.99 7.69
C PRO A 247 12.18 -32.41 8.21
N ASP A 248 13.31 -32.83 7.64
CA ASP A 248 14.66 -32.48 8.05
C ASP A 248 14.84 -30.97 8.20
N TYR A 249 15.41 -30.55 9.34
CA TYR A 249 15.72 -29.17 9.69
C TYR A 249 14.52 -28.21 9.83
N VAL A 250 13.28 -28.67 9.71
CA VAL A 250 12.10 -27.80 9.84
C VAL A 250 11.65 -27.70 11.30
N LEU A 251 11.59 -26.48 11.83
CA LEU A 251 11.13 -26.18 13.19
C LEU A 251 9.65 -25.74 13.21
N SER A 252 9.18 -25.09 12.14
CA SER A 252 7.79 -24.67 11.96
C SER A 252 7.40 -24.62 10.49
N ALA A 253 6.27 -25.25 10.15
CA ALA A 253 5.63 -25.15 8.85
C ALA A 253 4.10 -25.21 9.01
N TYR A 254 3.38 -24.38 8.25
CA TYR A 254 1.90 -24.37 8.16
C TYR A 254 1.13 -24.08 9.46
N LYS A 255 1.80 -23.54 10.49
CA LYS A 255 1.21 -23.26 11.82
C LYS A 255 1.55 -21.87 12.37
N ASP A 256 2.08 -20.99 11.52
CA ASP A 256 2.44 -19.61 11.84
C ASP A 256 2.45 -18.78 10.55
N ASN A 257 2.73 -17.47 10.67
CA ASN A 257 2.80 -16.54 9.55
C ASN A 257 4.03 -16.76 8.65
N ALA A 258 5.06 -17.45 9.14
CA ALA A 258 6.24 -17.84 8.37
C ALA A 258 6.70 -19.27 8.70
N ALA A 259 7.47 -19.88 7.80
CA ALA A 259 8.18 -21.12 8.09
C ALA A 259 9.48 -20.83 8.83
N VAL A 260 9.95 -21.78 9.66
CA VAL A 260 11.22 -21.68 10.39
C VAL A 260 12.01 -22.96 10.20
N MET A 261 13.28 -22.84 9.83
CA MET A 261 14.24 -23.94 9.75
C MET A 261 15.44 -23.71 10.68
N GLU A 262 16.13 -24.79 11.00
CA GLU A 262 17.36 -24.76 11.79
C GLU A 262 18.40 -23.85 11.14
N GLY A 263 19.03 -23.00 11.96
CA GLY A 263 20.12 -22.14 11.54
C GLY A 263 21.45 -22.59 12.13
N SER A 264 22.21 -21.65 12.70
CA SER A 264 23.56 -21.92 13.20
C SER A 264 23.78 -21.31 14.57
N GLN A 265 24.73 -21.86 15.33
CA GLN A 265 25.24 -21.21 16.53
C GLN A 265 26.01 -19.94 16.12
N GLY A 266 25.64 -18.80 16.70
CA GLY A 266 26.28 -17.52 16.39
C GLY A 266 26.12 -16.49 17.50
N GLY A 267 26.96 -15.46 17.46
CA GLY A 267 26.85 -14.32 18.38
C GLY A 267 25.80 -13.33 17.88
N ARG A 268 24.62 -13.29 18.50
CA ARG A 268 23.65 -12.20 18.28
C ARG A 268 24.14 -10.94 18.98
N PHE A 269 24.15 -9.81 18.26
CA PHE A 269 24.68 -8.55 18.79
C PHE A 269 23.53 -7.58 19.10
N PHE A 270 23.26 -7.37 20.38
CA PHE A 270 22.19 -6.47 20.86
C PHE A 270 22.53 -5.95 22.27
N PRO A 271 21.94 -4.81 22.70
CA PRO A 271 22.24 -4.24 24.01
C PRO A 271 21.81 -5.19 25.14
N SER A 272 22.66 -5.31 26.15
CA SER A 272 22.32 -5.97 27.41
C SER A 272 21.27 -5.17 28.18
N SER A 273 20.78 -5.71 29.29
CA SER A 273 19.88 -4.99 30.21
C SER A 273 20.48 -3.70 30.79
N LYS A 274 21.80 -3.52 30.67
CA LYS A 274 22.53 -2.29 31.07
C LYS A 274 22.67 -1.27 29.93
N GLY A 275 22.19 -1.59 28.72
CA GLY A 275 22.32 -0.74 27.53
C GLY A 275 23.64 -0.90 26.77
N GLU A 276 24.53 -1.79 27.21
CA GLU A 276 25.82 -2.05 26.57
C GLU A 276 25.70 -3.14 25.49
N TYR A 277 26.17 -2.85 24.26
CA TYR A 277 26.15 -3.83 23.18
C TYR A 277 27.16 -4.95 23.41
N GLN A 278 26.72 -6.20 23.28
CA GLN A 278 27.58 -7.37 23.40
C GLN A 278 27.08 -8.51 22.50
N TYR A 279 27.95 -9.48 22.25
CA TYR A 279 27.58 -10.73 21.59
C TYR A 279 26.97 -11.71 22.59
N HIS A 280 25.83 -12.29 22.22
CA HIS A 280 25.14 -13.34 22.96
C HIS A 280 25.21 -14.60 22.11
N GLN A 281 25.98 -15.59 22.56
CA GLN A 281 26.18 -16.83 21.80
C GLN A 281 24.95 -17.73 21.97
N GLU A 282 24.19 -17.92 20.89
CA GLU A 282 22.97 -18.70 20.89
C GLU A 282 22.71 -19.32 19.50
N ARG A 283 21.74 -20.24 19.43
CA ARG A 283 21.26 -20.72 18.14
C ARG A 283 20.42 -19.63 17.48
N VAL A 284 20.76 -19.33 16.23
CA VAL A 284 20.07 -18.34 15.40
C VAL A 284 19.41 -19.06 14.24
N ASP A 285 18.13 -19.39 14.41
CA ASP A 285 17.34 -20.09 13.41
C ASP A 285 16.86 -19.13 12.31
N ILE A 286 16.41 -19.68 11.19
CA ILE A 286 16.10 -18.92 9.98
C ILE A 286 14.60 -19.03 9.71
N LEU A 287 13.93 -17.88 9.66
CA LEU A 287 12.54 -17.81 9.17
C LEU A 287 12.50 -17.38 7.71
N MET A 288 11.44 -17.76 7.00
CA MET A 288 11.22 -17.39 5.61
C MET A 288 9.74 -17.21 5.27
N LYS A 289 9.42 -16.15 4.52
CA LYS A 289 8.08 -15.87 4.01
C LYS A 289 8.17 -15.18 2.65
N VAL A 290 7.11 -15.36 1.85
CA VAL A 290 6.89 -14.65 0.60
C VAL A 290 5.38 -14.39 0.48
N GLU A 291 5.02 -13.18 0.09
CA GLU A 291 3.66 -12.74 -0.18
C GLU A 291 3.56 -12.05 -1.55
N THR A 292 2.31 -11.84 -2.00
CA THR A 292 2.04 -11.06 -3.21
C THR A 292 1.01 -9.98 -2.94
N HIS A 293 1.08 -8.88 -3.67
CA HIS A 293 0.20 -7.72 -3.48
C HIS A 293 -0.38 -7.20 -4.81
N ASN A 294 -0.78 -8.14 -5.65
CA ASN A 294 -1.07 -7.99 -7.09
C ASN A 294 -2.16 -6.94 -7.40
N HIS A 295 -3.36 -7.13 -6.85
CA HIS A 295 -4.53 -6.31 -7.20
C HIS A 295 -4.33 -4.83 -6.83
N PRO A 296 -3.87 -4.48 -5.60
CA PRO A 296 -3.62 -3.09 -5.26
C PRO A 296 -2.51 -2.45 -6.10
N THR A 297 -1.45 -3.18 -6.45
CA THR A 297 -0.38 -2.67 -7.34
C THR A 297 -0.89 -2.37 -8.75
N ALA A 298 -1.93 -3.07 -9.24
CA ALA A 298 -2.56 -2.75 -10.52
C ALA A 298 -3.28 -1.38 -10.52
N ILE A 299 -3.71 -0.92 -9.34
CA ILE A 299 -4.49 0.31 -9.15
C ILE A 299 -3.59 1.48 -8.78
N SER A 300 -2.73 1.31 -7.77
CA SER A 300 -1.76 2.32 -7.32
C SER A 300 -0.43 1.61 -6.99
N PRO A 301 0.55 1.62 -7.91
CA PRO A 301 1.72 0.75 -7.81
C PRO A 301 2.62 1.04 -6.62
N PHE A 302 2.90 2.33 -6.36
CA PHE A 302 3.79 2.74 -5.26
C PHE A 302 3.30 2.22 -3.90
N PRO A 303 2.09 2.57 -3.42
CA PRO A 303 1.62 2.06 -2.12
C PRO A 303 1.39 0.54 -2.17
N GLY A 304 0.90 -0.03 -3.26
CA GLY A 304 0.64 -1.47 -3.35
C GLY A 304 1.91 -2.29 -3.18
N ALA A 305 3.01 -1.85 -3.78
CA ALA A 305 4.32 -2.47 -3.60
C ALA A 305 4.90 -2.22 -2.20
N ALA A 306 4.77 -1.00 -1.67
CA ALA A 306 5.25 -0.65 -0.34
C ALA A 306 4.55 -1.47 0.76
N THR A 307 3.22 -1.59 0.70
CA THR A 307 2.44 -2.39 1.66
C THR A 307 2.60 -3.88 1.44
N GLY A 308 2.91 -4.34 0.22
CA GLY A 308 3.36 -5.71 -0.05
C GLY A 308 4.59 -6.07 0.77
N SER A 309 5.64 -5.25 0.67
CA SER A 309 6.83 -5.42 1.52
C SER A 309 6.52 -5.24 3.00
N GLY A 310 5.70 -4.26 3.36
CA GLY A 310 5.36 -4.00 4.76
C GLY A 310 4.52 -5.09 5.42
N GLY A 311 3.64 -5.76 4.69
CA GLY A 311 2.86 -6.90 5.17
C GLY A 311 3.77 -8.08 5.49
N GLU A 312 4.62 -8.43 4.53
CA GLU A 312 5.52 -9.56 4.65
C GLU A 312 6.55 -9.37 5.78
N ILE A 313 7.14 -8.17 5.92
CA ILE A 313 8.05 -7.86 7.03
C ILE A 313 7.36 -7.97 8.41
N ARG A 314 6.05 -7.68 8.49
CA ARG A 314 5.29 -7.87 9.75
C ARG A 314 5.11 -9.34 10.06
N ASP A 315 4.88 -10.19 9.07
CA ASP A 315 4.78 -11.64 9.27
C ASP A 315 6.09 -12.24 9.77
N GLU A 316 7.22 -11.80 9.20
CA GLU A 316 8.54 -12.15 9.72
C GLU A 316 8.67 -11.76 11.20
N GLY A 317 8.37 -10.50 11.54
CA GLY A 317 8.47 -9.99 12.92
C GLY A 317 7.50 -10.68 13.90
N ALA A 318 6.34 -11.10 13.44
CA ALA A 318 5.29 -11.75 14.22
C ALA A 318 5.42 -13.28 14.31
N THR A 319 6.44 -13.87 13.67
CA THR A 319 6.69 -15.31 13.74
C THR A 319 7.04 -15.72 15.17
N GLY A 320 6.44 -16.81 15.66
CA GLY A 320 6.60 -17.28 17.02
C GLY A 320 6.17 -16.21 18.03
N ARG A 321 7.03 -15.96 19.03
CA ARG A 321 6.86 -14.91 20.06
C ARG A 321 7.61 -13.61 19.73
N GLY A 322 8.01 -13.44 18.48
CA GLY A 322 8.78 -12.31 18.01
C GLY A 322 10.09 -12.77 17.38
N ALA A 323 10.33 -12.31 16.16
CA ALA A 323 11.55 -12.56 15.44
C ALA A 323 12.06 -11.27 14.76
N LYS A 324 13.22 -11.35 14.09
CA LYS A 324 13.87 -10.17 13.51
C LYS A 324 14.05 -10.33 12.00
N PRO A 325 13.37 -9.54 11.17
CA PRO A 325 13.62 -9.51 9.74
C PRO A 325 15.07 -9.17 9.41
N LYS A 326 15.64 -9.74 8.34
CA LYS A 326 17.07 -9.57 8.01
C LYS A 326 17.33 -9.18 6.55
N ALA A 327 16.72 -9.84 5.58
CA ALA A 327 16.98 -9.57 4.17
C ALA A 327 15.73 -9.80 3.33
N GLY A 328 15.48 -8.90 2.37
CA GLY A 328 14.30 -8.96 1.51
C GLY A 328 14.60 -9.35 0.06
N LEU A 329 13.57 -9.78 -0.64
CA LEU A 329 13.49 -9.99 -2.08
C LEU A 329 12.22 -9.33 -2.63
N VAL A 330 12.28 -8.93 -3.90
CA VAL A 330 11.15 -8.29 -4.59
C VAL A 330 11.06 -8.83 -6.01
N GLY A 331 9.85 -9.19 -6.46
CA GLY A 331 9.60 -9.72 -7.80
C GLY A 331 8.48 -8.99 -8.51
N PHE A 332 8.65 -8.73 -9.81
CA PHE A 332 7.61 -8.15 -10.66
C PHE A 332 7.37 -9.00 -11.92
N SER A 333 6.11 -9.24 -12.26
CA SER A 333 5.70 -9.69 -13.59
C SER A 333 4.65 -8.74 -14.16
N VAL A 334 4.91 -8.19 -15.35
CA VAL A 334 4.06 -7.19 -16.00
C VAL A 334 3.90 -7.48 -17.49
N SER A 335 2.90 -6.84 -18.12
CA SER A 335 2.77 -6.83 -19.58
C SER A 335 3.93 -6.08 -20.26
N ASN A 336 3.92 -6.03 -21.59
CA ASN A 336 4.88 -5.25 -22.38
C ASN A 336 4.91 -3.79 -21.91
N LEU A 337 6.11 -3.22 -21.80
CA LEU A 337 6.30 -1.88 -21.24
C LEU A 337 5.87 -0.82 -22.26
N ARG A 338 6.22 -1.01 -23.54
CA ARG A 338 5.97 -0.02 -24.61
C ARG A 338 6.44 1.36 -24.19
N ILE A 339 7.74 1.44 -23.87
CA ILE A 339 8.38 2.69 -23.46
C ILE A 339 8.30 3.66 -24.64
N PRO A 340 7.70 4.87 -24.47
CA PRO A 340 7.56 5.82 -25.56
C PRO A 340 8.90 6.15 -26.23
N GLY A 341 8.98 5.97 -27.55
CA GLY A 341 10.21 6.20 -28.33
C GLY A 341 11.26 5.10 -28.18
N PHE A 342 10.92 3.98 -27.54
CA PHE A 342 11.76 2.80 -27.39
C PHE A 342 10.94 1.50 -27.48
N GLU A 343 9.88 1.50 -28.29
CA GLU A 343 9.06 0.30 -28.49
C GLU A 343 9.86 -0.83 -29.15
N GLN A 344 9.61 -2.06 -28.73
CA GLN A 344 10.29 -3.24 -29.27
C GLN A 344 9.43 -3.93 -30.34
N PRO A 345 10.03 -4.62 -31.33
CA PRO A 345 9.31 -5.18 -32.48
C PRO A 345 8.31 -6.31 -32.11
N TRP A 346 8.41 -6.89 -30.91
CA TRP A 346 7.46 -7.89 -30.40
C TRP A 346 6.33 -7.29 -29.56
N GLU A 347 6.37 -5.99 -29.27
CA GLU A 347 5.37 -5.33 -28.44
C GLU A 347 4.17 -4.91 -29.28
N GLN A 348 2.97 -5.28 -28.83
CA GLN A 348 1.71 -4.89 -29.43
C GLN A 348 0.81 -4.22 -28.37
N ASP A 349 0.02 -3.23 -28.80
CA ASP A 349 -1.04 -2.66 -27.98
C ASP A 349 -2.29 -3.54 -28.03
N PHE A 350 -2.70 -4.05 -26.86
CA PHE A 350 -3.93 -4.81 -26.70
C PHE A 350 -4.98 -4.04 -25.87
N GLY A 351 -4.72 -2.77 -25.55
CA GLY A 351 -5.51 -1.97 -24.63
C GLY A 351 -5.35 -2.41 -23.16
N LYS A 352 -6.04 -1.70 -22.28
CA LYS A 352 -6.17 -2.02 -20.85
C LYS A 352 -7.45 -1.42 -20.26
N PRO A 353 -8.01 -1.98 -19.17
CA PRO A 353 -9.07 -1.32 -18.42
C PRO A 353 -8.67 0.09 -17.96
N SER A 354 -9.60 1.04 -18.04
CA SER A 354 -9.35 2.46 -17.67
C SER A 354 -9.07 2.66 -16.17
N ARG A 355 -9.44 1.68 -15.33
CA ARG A 355 -9.25 1.70 -13.87
C ARG A 355 -7.89 1.20 -13.39
N ILE A 356 -7.09 0.56 -14.25
CA ILE A 356 -5.73 0.09 -13.91
C ILE A 356 -4.68 0.93 -14.61
N VAL A 357 -3.47 0.97 -14.04
CA VAL A 357 -2.32 1.64 -14.66
C VAL A 357 -1.65 0.76 -15.73
N SER A 358 -0.73 1.32 -16.52
CA SER A 358 0.02 0.54 -17.50
C SER A 358 1.14 -0.29 -16.85
N ALA A 359 1.68 -1.26 -17.59
CA ALA A 359 2.87 -2.00 -17.16
C ALA A 359 4.08 -1.07 -16.97
N PHE A 360 4.20 -0.03 -17.80
CA PHE A 360 5.26 0.98 -17.66
C PHE A 360 5.12 1.76 -16.35
N ASP A 361 3.91 2.21 -16.01
CA ASP A 361 3.65 2.93 -14.75
C ASP A 361 3.93 2.04 -13.53
N ILE A 362 3.55 0.76 -13.59
CA ILE A 362 3.86 -0.21 -12.52
C ILE A 362 5.37 -0.31 -12.31
N MET A 363 6.15 -0.38 -13.39
CA MET A 363 7.61 -0.49 -13.29
C MET A 363 8.30 0.84 -12.96
N GLN A 364 7.63 1.98 -13.14
CA GLN A 364 8.13 3.29 -12.73
C GLN A 364 7.92 3.52 -11.22
N GLU A 365 6.74 3.18 -10.70
CA GLU A 365 6.32 3.54 -9.34
C GLU A 365 6.39 2.37 -8.34
N GLY A 366 6.05 1.15 -8.76
CA GLY A 366 6.02 -0.04 -7.89
C GLY A 366 7.38 -0.37 -7.26
N PRO A 367 8.47 -0.50 -8.04
CA PRO A 367 9.81 -0.73 -7.48
C PRO A 367 10.25 0.35 -6.50
N LEU A 368 9.88 1.63 -6.72
CA LEU A 368 10.17 2.73 -5.79
C LEU A 368 9.39 2.59 -4.48
N GLY A 369 8.12 2.17 -4.54
CA GLY A 369 7.31 1.92 -3.36
C GLY A 369 7.85 0.80 -2.48
N GLY A 370 8.09 -0.39 -3.07
CA GLY A 370 8.71 -1.50 -2.35
C GLY A 370 10.10 -1.14 -1.82
N ALA A 371 10.83 -0.32 -2.57
CA ALA A 371 12.12 0.20 -2.13
C ALA A 371 12.04 1.11 -0.92
N ALA A 372 11.13 2.09 -0.95
CA ALA A 372 10.94 3.06 0.11
C ALA A 372 10.63 2.35 1.43
N PHE A 373 9.79 1.32 1.40
CA PHE A 373 9.48 0.54 2.60
C PHE A 373 10.72 -0.18 3.12
N ASN A 374 11.40 -0.98 2.29
CA ASN A 374 12.56 -1.76 2.72
C ASN A 374 13.67 -0.89 3.31
N THR A 375 14.04 0.21 2.63
CA THR A 375 15.08 1.14 3.08
C THR A 375 14.72 1.84 4.39
N SER A 376 13.44 2.14 4.62
CA SER A 376 12.98 2.79 5.87
C SER A 376 12.69 1.81 7.02
N SER A 377 12.76 0.49 6.76
CA SER A 377 12.43 -0.56 7.71
C SER A 377 13.67 -1.17 8.37
N ALA A 378 13.44 -2.05 9.36
CA ALA A 378 14.49 -2.80 10.05
C ALA A 378 15.30 -3.75 9.15
N VAL A 379 14.82 -4.07 7.94
CA VAL A 379 15.55 -4.86 6.92
C VAL A 379 16.71 -4.05 6.31
N GLY A 380 16.58 -2.73 6.26
CA GLY A 380 17.57 -1.87 5.62
C GLY A 380 17.72 -2.15 4.11
N PRO A 381 18.84 -1.75 3.47
CA PRO A 381 18.99 -1.79 2.01
C PRO A 381 19.27 -3.19 1.43
N ALA A 382 19.35 -4.25 2.24
CA ALA A 382 19.78 -5.57 1.79
C ALA A 382 18.71 -6.27 0.92
N ARG A 383 18.90 -6.23 -0.40
CA ARG A 383 18.12 -6.99 -1.38
C ARG A 383 19.01 -7.98 -2.09
N LEU A 384 18.67 -9.26 -1.99
CA LEU A 384 19.57 -10.30 -2.45
C LEU A 384 19.22 -10.83 -3.84
N LEU A 385 17.93 -10.80 -4.27
CA LEU A 385 17.49 -11.50 -5.49
C LEU A 385 16.23 -10.86 -6.14
N PRO A 386 16.36 -9.83 -7.00
CA PRO A 386 15.22 -9.33 -7.76
C PRO A 386 14.89 -10.22 -8.96
N TYR A 387 13.60 -10.37 -9.28
CA TYR A 387 13.14 -10.99 -10.52
C TYR A 387 12.19 -10.06 -11.29
N LEU A 388 12.37 -9.98 -12.61
CA LEU A 388 11.50 -9.24 -13.52
C LEU A 388 11.15 -10.10 -14.73
N ARG A 389 9.85 -10.34 -14.95
CA ARG A 389 9.35 -10.94 -16.20
C ARG A 389 8.40 -10.02 -16.94
N ARG A 390 8.60 -9.96 -18.26
CA ARG A 390 7.67 -9.33 -19.21
C ARG A 390 6.94 -10.44 -19.96
N ALA A 391 5.61 -10.42 -19.95
CA ALA A 391 4.80 -11.38 -20.68
C ALA A 391 3.60 -10.69 -21.33
N GLY A 392 3.60 -10.64 -22.65
CA GLY A 392 2.49 -10.15 -23.45
C GLY A 392 2.59 -10.71 -24.86
N THR A 393 1.96 -11.87 -25.09
CA THR A 393 1.94 -12.52 -26.40
C THR A 393 0.55 -13.12 -26.67
N GLN A 394 0.23 -13.30 -27.95
CA GLN A 394 -0.88 -14.14 -28.39
C GLN A 394 -0.28 -15.44 -28.93
N PRO A 395 -0.24 -16.53 -28.14
CA PRO A 395 0.33 -17.80 -28.59
C PRO A 395 -0.54 -18.35 -29.72
N GLN A 396 0.07 -18.80 -30.83
CA GLN A 396 -0.67 -19.35 -31.98
C GLN A 396 -1.63 -20.51 -31.62
N ARG A 397 -1.38 -21.21 -30.51
CA ARG A 397 -2.15 -22.38 -30.06
C ARG A 397 -3.46 -22.02 -29.34
N TYR A 398 -3.60 -20.80 -28.83
CA TYR A 398 -4.78 -20.34 -28.12
C TYR A 398 -5.24 -19.02 -28.73
N ARG A 399 -6.49 -18.91 -29.20
CA ARG A 399 -7.04 -17.63 -29.72
C ARG A 399 -7.16 -16.53 -28.65
N SER A 400 -6.72 -16.78 -27.42
CA SER A 400 -6.69 -15.85 -26.30
C SER A 400 -5.35 -15.11 -26.20
N THR A 401 -5.42 -13.82 -25.90
CA THR A 401 -4.24 -13.00 -25.58
C THR A 401 -3.82 -13.26 -24.14
N TRP A 402 -2.53 -13.54 -23.91
CA TRP A 402 -1.98 -13.76 -22.58
C TRP A 402 -1.27 -12.49 -22.11
N LEU A 403 -1.92 -11.75 -21.21
CA LEU A 403 -1.42 -10.49 -20.66
C LEU A 403 -1.37 -10.54 -19.14
N SER A 404 -0.28 -10.08 -18.56
CA SER A 404 -0.22 -9.74 -17.14
C SER A 404 -0.76 -8.32 -16.94
N GLN A 405 -2.06 -8.12 -17.20
CA GLN A 405 -2.73 -6.83 -16.95
C GLN A 405 -2.90 -6.59 -15.44
N ALA A 406 -3.19 -7.64 -14.67
CA ALA A 406 -2.90 -7.68 -13.24
C ALA A 406 -1.43 -8.10 -13.07
N PRO A 407 -0.59 -7.30 -12.39
CA PRO A 407 0.80 -7.64 -12.21
C PRO A 407 0.94 -8.77 -11.18
N SER A 408 2.08 -9.47 -11.22
CA SER A 408 2.59 -10.12 -10.02
C SER A 408 3.51 -9.12 -9.32
N MET A 409 3.14 -8.68 -8.12
CA MET A 409 4.03 -7.94 -7.22
C MET A 409 4.30 -8.82 -6.03
N LEU A 410 5.54 -9.24 -5.88
CA LEU A 410 5.97 -10.20 -4.88
C LEU A 410 6.96 -9.53 -3.93
N ALA A 411 6.77 -9.77 -2.63
CA ALA A 411 7.69 -9.38 -1.58
C ALA A 411 7.96 -10.61 -0.71
N GLY A 412 9.20 -10.80 -0.29
CA GLY A 412 9.56 -11.90 0.58
C GLY A 412 10.83 -11.60 1.32
N GLY A 413 11.18 -12.46 2.26
CA GLY A 413 12.39 -12.27 3.00
C GLY A 413 12.79 -13.44 3.89
N LEU A 414 13.94 -13.22 4.50
CA LEU A 414 14.55 -14.08 5.50
C LEU A 414 14.78 -13.26 6.75
N GLY A 415 14.48 -13.89 7.89
CA GLY A 415 14.70 -13.31 9.20
C GLY A 415 15.50 -14.25 10.09
N GLN A 416 15.89 -13.72 11.24
CA GLN A 416 16.51 -14.48 12.31
C GLN A 416 15.51 -14.72 13.43
N HIS A 417 15.37 -15.96 13.84
CA HIS A 417 14.59 -16.36 15.00
C HIS A 417 15.53 -16.60 16.21
N PRO A 418 15.38 -15.90 17.34
CA PRO A 418 16.20 -16.12 18.53
C PRO A 418 15.70 -17.31 19.32
N GLY A 419 16.56 -18.30 19.58
CA GLY A 419 16.28 -19.41 20.49
C GLY A 419 15.14 -20.33 20.02
N SER A 420 15.21 -21.62 20.38
CA SER A 420 14.13 -22.58 20.08
C SER A 420 12.82 -22.25 20.81
N GLU A 421 12.93 -21.62 21.97
CA GLU A 421 11.83 -21.34 22.90
C GLU A 421 10.86 -20.26 22.41
N HIS A 422 11.27 -19.47 21.41
CA HIS A 422 10.40 -18.47 20.82
C HIS A 422 9.73 -18.93 19.53
N VAL A 423 10.17 -20.04 18.93
CA VAL A 423 9.62 -20.54 17.64
C VAL A 423 8.17 -20.96 17.78
N GLN A 424 7.80 -21.54 18.94
CA GLN A 424 6.40 -21.86 19.22
C GLN A 424 5.70 -20.62 19.78
N LYS A 425 4.46 -20.39 19.35
CA LYS A 425 3.55 -19.45 20.02
C LYS A 425 3.44 -19.84 21.50
N GLY A 426 3.24 -18.85 22.38
CA GLY A 426 2.90 -19.14 23.77
C GLY A 426 1.59 -19.92 23.83
N GLY A 427 1.60 -21.09 24.47
CA GLY A 427 0.38 -21.77 24.88
C GLY A 427 -0.06 -21.26 26.24
N ASP A 428 -1.38 -21.17 26.44
CA ASP A 428 -2.00 -21.26 27.78
C ASP A 428 -1.69 -22.60 28.44
#